data_AF-A0A4R9PV84-F1
#
_entry.id   AF-A0A4R9PV84-F1
#
_cell.length_a   1.000
_cell.length_b   1.000
_cell.length_c   1.000
_cell.angle_alpha   90.00
_cell.angle_beta   90.00
_cell.angle_gamma   90.00
#
_symmetry.space_group_name_H-M   'P 1'
#
loop_
_entity.id
_entity.type
_entity.pdbx_description
1 polymer ?
#
loop_
_entity_poly.entity_id
_entity_poly.type
_entity_poly.pdbx_seq_one_letter_code
_entity_poly.pdbx_strand_id
1 'polypeptide(L)'
;TLYRIAQEALTNIGKHAAPSRVSVTAHIQDDRMRLTIEDDGRGFDGGAEPGPGHLGLAGMRERLALVGGKLSVETAKGKGTTLYADAPLAG
;
A
#
# COMPACT_ATOMS: atom_id res chain seq x y z
N THR A 1 7.58 5.52 -9.59
CA THR A 1 7.42 4.98 -8.22
C THR A 1 6.13 4.21 -8.01
N LEU A 2 4.96 4.79 -8.27
CA LEU A 2 3.65 4.18 -7.92
C LEU A 2 3.38 2.80 -8.53
N TYR A 3 3.84 2.51 -9.75
CA TYR A 3 3.74 1.16 -10.33
C TYR A 3 4.40 0.09 -9.45
N ARG A 4 5.60 0.39 -8.90
CA ARG A 4 6.31 -0.54 -8.02
C ARG A 4 5.61 -0.70 -6.67
N ILE A 5 4.99 0.37 -6.16
CA ILE A 5 4.15 0.32 -4.97
C ILE A 5 2.96 -0.61 -5.20
N ALA A 6 2.28 -0.48 -6.34
CA ALA A 6 1.17 -1.34 -6.69
C ALA A 6 1.59 -2.81 -6.83
N GLN A 7 2.70 -3.07 -7.52
CA GLN A 7 3.24 -4.41 -7.70
C GLN A 7 3.56 -5.08 -6.35
N GLU A 8 4.25 -4.37 -5.46
CA GLU A 8 4.62 -4.87 -4.14
C GLU A 8 3.39 -5.10 -3.25
N ALA A 9 2.43 -4.16 -3.25
CA ALA A 9 1.18 -4.29 -2.51
C ALA A 9 0.39 -5.54 -2.96
N LEU A 10 0.19 -5.72 -4.27
CA LEU A 10 -0.50 -6.89 -4.81
C LEU A 10 0.24 -8.21 -4.53
N THR A 11 1.58 -8.17 -4.51
CA THR A 11 2.40 -9.31 -4.13
C THR A 11 2.19 -9.68 -2.65
N ASN A 12 2.15 -8.68 -1.76
CA ASN A 12 1.90 -8.90 -0.34
C ASN A 12 0.49 -9.43 -0.09
N ILE A 13 -0.52 -8.90 -0.78
CA ILE A 13 -1.89 -9.38 -0.73
C ILE A 13 -1.96 -10.86 -1.16
N GLY A 14 -1.38 -11.21 -2.31
CA GLY A 14 -1.39 -12.59 -2.82
C GLY A 14 -0.67 -13.59 -1.91
N LYS A 15 0.42 -13.17 -1.25
CA LYS A 15 1.20 -14.04 -0.36
C LYS A 15 0.60 -14.18 1.05
N HIS A 16 -0.11 -13.16 1.52
CA HIS A 16 -0.44 -13.03 2.93
C HIS A 16 -1.94 -12.88 3.21
N ALA A 17 -2.72 -12.21 2.36
CA ALA A 17 -4.06 -11.78 2.74
C ALA A 17 -5.15 -12.84 2.51
N ALA A 18 -4.98 -13.75 1.55
CA ALA A 18 -6.02 -14.69 1.09
C ALA A 18 -7.40 -14.00 0.89
N PRO A 19 -7.46 -12.90 0.11
CA PRO A 19 -8.69 -12.13 -0.04
C PRO A 19 -9.69 -12.83 -0.98
N SER A 20 -10.96 -12.48 -0.85
CA SER A 20 -11.98 -12.81 -1.86
C SER A 20 -12.07 -11.73 -2.94
N ARG A 21 -11.68 -10.49 -2.60
CA ARG A 21 -11.70 -9.34 -3.49
C ARG A 21 -10.51 -8.43 -3.25
N VAL A 22 -9.99 -7.90 -4.35
CA VAL A 22 -8.99 -6.82 -4.35
C VAL A 22 -9.48 -5.70 -5.25
N SER A 23 -9.31 -4.46 -4.82
CA SER A 23 -9.60 -3.27 -5.61
C SER A 23 -8.35 -2.38 -5.75
N VAL A 24 -8.19 -1.78 -6.92
CA VAL A 24 -7.13 -0.83 -7.22
C VAL A 24 -7.76 0.38 -7.86
N THR A 25 -7.60 1.54 -7.23
CA THR A 25 -8.12 2.81 -7.75
C THR A 25 -6.97 3.79 -7.88
N ALA A 26 -6.85 4.44 -9.04
CA ALA A 26 -5.90 5.51 -9.28
C ALA A 26 -6.67 6.76 -9.75
N HIS A 27 -6.37 7.91 -9.17
CA HIS A 27 -6.93 9.18 -9.60
C HIS A 27 -5.90 10.30 -9.46
N ILE A 28 -6.07 11.32 -10.30
CA ILE A 28 -5.23 12.51 -10.32
C ILE A 28 -6.03 13.65 -9.70
N GLN A 29 -5.43 14.34 -8.73
CA GLN A 29 -5.99 15.52 -8.10
C GLN A 29 -4.85 16.45 -7.67
N ASP A 30 -4.98 17.76 -7.93
CA ASP A 30 -4.03 18.80 -7.49
C ASP A 30 -2.55 18.50 -7.84
N ASP A 31 -2.30 18.07 -9.08
CA ASP A 31 -0.98 17.66 -9.58
C ASP A 31 -0.32 16.49 -8.80
N ARG A 32 -1.15 15.68 -8.14
CA ARG A 32 -0.74 14.46 -7.46
C ARG A 32 -1.49 13.26 -8.01
N MET A 33 -0.80 12.14 -8.14
CA MET A 33 -1.42 10.84 -8.34
C MET A 33 -1.68 10.21 -6.98
N ARG A 34 -2.93 9.81 -6.73
CA ARG A 34 -3.31 9.00 -5.57
C ARG A 34 -3.70 7.60 -6.03
N LEU A 35 -3.08 6.62 -5.40
CA LEU A 35 -3.31 5.19 -5.60
C LEU A 35 -3.86 4.61 -4.29
N THR A 36 -5.03 3.97 -4.39
CA THR A 36 -5.64 3.20 -3.30
C THR A 36 -5.67 1.74 -3.70
N ILE A 37 -5.17 0.86 -2.83
CA ILE A 37 -5.23 -0.60 -3.00
C ILE A 37 -5.90 -1.17 -1.77
N GLU A 38 -6.97 -1.93 -1.95
CA GLU A 38 -7.76 -2.51 -0.87
C GLU A 38 -7.99 -4.00 -1.09
N ASP A 39 -7.87 -4.79 -0.04
CA ASP A 39 -8.27 -6.20 0.00
C ASP A 39 -9.19 -6.47 1.19
N ASP A 40 -10.05 -7.49 1.06
CA ASP A 40 -10.95 -7.96 2.12
C ASP A 40 -10.41 -9.19 2.87
N GLY A 41 -9.09 -9.40 2.82
CA GLY A 41 -8.42 -10.56 3.37
C GLY A 41 -8.23 -10.50 4.88
N ARG A 42 -7.29 -11.31 5.38
CA ARG A 42 -7.08 -11.51 6.82
C ARG A 42 -6.58 -10.28 7.59
N GLY A 43 -6.08 -9.26 6.90
CA GLY A 43 -5.40 -8.11 7.52
C GLY A 43 -4.25 -8.50 8.45
N PHE A 44 -3.72 -7.53 9.19
CA PHE A 44 -2.70 -7.76 10.21
C PHE A 44 -2.81 -6.73 11.34
N ASP A 45 -2.16 -6.99 12.47
CA ASP A 45 -2.09 -6.00 13.53
C ASP A 45 -1.11 -4.91 13.12
N GLY A 46 -1.60 -3.67 12.97
CA GLY A 46 -0.79 -2.50 12.63
C GLY A 46 0.22 -2.07 13.72
N GLY A 47 0.41 -2.90 14.75
CA GLY A 47 1.45 -2.77 15.77
C GLY A 47 2.76 -3.37 15.28
N ALA A 48 3.87 -2.78 15.70
CA ALA A 48 5.23 -3.06 15.26
C ALA A 48 5.74 -4.48 15.60
N GLU A 49 5.15 -5.53 15.03
CA GLU A 49 5.76 -6.86 15.05
C GLU A 49 6.76 -7.00 13.90
N PRO A 50 8.07 -7.12 14.19
CA PRO A 50 9.06 -7.27 13.13
C PRO A 50 8.83 -8.60 12.41
N GLY A 51 8.52 -8.50 11.11
CA GLY A 51 8.28 -9.65 10.24
C GLY A 51 8.51 -9.29 8.77
N PRO A 52 8.64 -10.29 7.87
CA PRO A 52 8.98 -10.06 6.47
C PRO A 52 8.07 -9.06 5.74
N GLY A 53 6.79 -9.00 6.11
CA GLY A 53 5.82 -8.06 5.53
C GLY A 53 6.10 -6.58 5.86
N HIS A 54 6.79 -6.29 6.98
CA HIS A 54 7.16 -4.92 7.35
C HIS A 54 8.28 -4.35 6.48
N LEU A 55 9.18 -5.20 5.94
CA LEU A 55 10.25 -4.75 5.05
C LEU A 55 9.69 -4.23 3.72
N GLY A 56 8.65 -4.89 3.19
CA GLY A 56 7.94 -4.42 1.99
C GLY A 56 7.29 -3.06 2.21
N LEU A 57 6.55 -2.88 3.31
CA LEU A 57 5.92 -1.60 3.67
C LEU A 57 6.95 -0.48 3.93
N ALA A 58 8.05 -0.78 4.63
CA ALA A 58 9.12 0.18 4.90
C ALA A 58 9.79 0.64 3.61
N GLY A 59 10.18 -0.29 2.73
CA GLY A 59 10.78 0.05 1.43
C GLY A 59 9.82 0.82 0.51
N MET A 60 8.52 0.56 0.59
CA MET A 60 7.51 1.35 -0.11
C MET A 60 7.43 2.80 0.44
N ARG A 61 7.44 2.98 1.77
CA ARG A 61 7.46 4.30 2.43
C ARG A 61 8.68 5.11 2.03
N GLU A 62 9.87 4.51 2.13
CA GLU A 62 11.14 5.16 1.76
C GLU A 62 11.13 5.61 0.30
N ARG A 63 10.71 4.73 -0.62
CA ARG A 63 10.67 5.04 -2.05
C ARG A 63 9.71 6.18 -2.39
N LEU A 64 8.57 6.27 -1.69
CA LEU A 64 7.64 7.38 -1.86
C LEU A 64 8.19 8.67 -1.27
N ALA A 65 8.82 8.61 -0.09
CA ALA A 65 9.44 9.77 0.53
C ALA A 65 10.52 10.40 -0.38
N LEU A 66 11.32 9.59 -1.07
CA LEU A 66 12.34 10.05 -2.03
C LEU A 66 11.78 10.89 -3.20
N VAL A 67 10.48 10.79 -3.49
CA VAL A 67 9.82 11.55 -4.55
C VAL A 67 8.81 12.57 -4.01
N GLY A 68 8.89 12.93 -2.72
CA GLY A 68 7.93 13.85 -2.09
C GLY A 68 6.51 13.29 -1.95
N GLY A 69 6.40 11.96 -1.98
CA GLY A 69 5.17 11.21 -1.78
C GLY A 69 4.99 10.71 -0.34
N LYS A 70 3.83 10.11 -0.07
CA LYS A 70 3.53 9.50 1.23
C LYS A 70 2.80 8.16 1.04
N LEU A 71 2.93 7.32 2.06
CA LEU A 71 2.24 6.04 2.16
C LEU A 71 1.57 5.93 3.53
N SER A 72 0.26 5.69 3.56
CA SER A 72 -0.47 5.25 4.75
C SER A 72 -1.07 3.87 4.52
N VAL A 73 -1.24 3.13 5.61
CA VAL A 73 -1.82 1.78 5.60
C VAL A 73 -2.80 1.68 6.75
N GLU A 74 -4.00 1.23 6.43
CA GLU A 74 -5.04 0.88 7.39
C GLU A 74 -5.27 -0.63 7.32
N THR A 75 -5.24 -1.30 8.47
CA THR A 75 -5.47 -2.73 8.55
C THR A 75 -5.83 -3.13 9.97
N ALA A 76 -6.57 -4.22 10.09
CA ALA A 76 -6.77 -4.93 11.33
C ALA A 76 -7.00 -6.41 11.04
N LYS A 77 -6.68 -7.29 12.00
CA LYS A 77 -7.01 -8.72 11.90
C LYS A 77 -8.50 -8.92 11.55
N GLY A 78 -8.73 -9.65 10.46
CA GLY A 78 -10.05 -9.97 9.91
C GLY A 78 -10.77 -8.82 9.20
N LYS A 79 -10.10 -7.69 8.93
CA LYS A 79 -10.68 -6.49 8.28
C LYS A 79 -10.04 -6.13 6.96
N GLY A 80 -9.13 -6.95 6.44
CA GLY A 80 -8.39 -6.65 5.22
C GLY A 80 -7.30 -5.60 5.41
N THR A 81 -6.85 -5.05 4.29
CA THR A 81 -5.82 -4.01 4.23
C THR A 81 -6.21 -2.95 3.22
N THR A 82 -6.03 -1.68 3.57
CA THR A 82 -6.10 -0.57 2.64
C THR A 82 -4.78 0.19 2.65
N LEU A 83 -4.19 0.36 1.48
CA LEU A 83 -2.97 1.10 1.25
C LEU A 83 -3.28 2.35 0.44
N TYR A 84 -2.86 3.50 0.96
CA TYR A 84 -2.96 4.78 0.27
C TYR A 84 -1.55 5.27 -0.04
N ALA A 85 -1.27 5.44 -1.33
CA ALA A 85 -0.03 6.03 -1.82
C ALA A 85 -0.35 7.31 -2.58
N ASP A 86 0.38 8.37 -2.30
CA ASP A 86 0.31 9.60 -3.09
C ASP A 86 1.70 10.10 -3.47
N ALA A 87 1.82 10.64 -4.68
CA ALA A 87 3.05 11.26 -5.17
C ALA A 87 2.73 12.41 -6.14
N PRO A 88 3.59 13.44 -6.23
CA PRO A 88 3.52 14.44 -7.30
C PRO A 88 3.56 13.80 -8.69
N LEU A 89 2.86 14.38 -9.67
CA LEU A 89 2.91 13.98 -11.07
C LEU A 89 4.10 14.59 -11.81
N ALA A 90 4.44 15.84 -11.48
CA ALA A 90 5.63 16.50 -11.97
C ALA A 90 6.78 16.35 -10.96
N GLY A 91 7.93 15.93 -11.46
CA GLY A 91 9.24 16.12 -10.83
C GLY A 91 10.04 17.09 -11.68
#